data_AF-A0AB34H8S4-F1
#
_entry.id   AF-A0AB34H8S4-F1
#
_cell.length_a   1.000
_cell.length_b   1.000
_cell.length_c   1.000
_cell.angle_alpha   90.00
_cell.angle_beta   90.00
_cell.angle_gamma   90.00
#
_symmetry.space_group_name_H-M   'P 1'
#
loop_
_entity.id
_entity.type
_entity.pdbx_description
1 polymer ?
#
loop_
_entity_poly.entity_id
_entity_poly.type
_entity_poly.pdbx_seq_one_letter_code
_entity_poly.pdbx_strand_id
1 'polypeptide(L)'
;MVVITGMHGEPAPPEADVTLKQPELRRVFSRAASIPLVSELAINDIHFDDFSLDVDAMITAALRMFMELGMVQKFKIDYETLCRWLLTVRKNYRMVLYHNWRHAFNVCQLMFAMLTTAGFQEILTEVEILAVIVGCLCHDLDHRGTNNAFQAKSGSALAQLYGTSATLEHHHFNHAVMILQSEGHNIFANLSSKEYSDLMQLLKQSILATDLTLYFE
;
A
#
# COMPACT_ATOMS: atom_id res chain seq x y z
N MET A 1 -34.80 -28.79 -19.61
CA MET A 1 -33.64 -29.58 -19.10
C MET A 1 -32.39 -28.85 -19.56
N VAL A 2 -31.92 -27.89 -18.76
CA VAL A 2 -30.74 -27.07 -19.07
C VAL A 2 -29.52 -27.76 -18.47
N VAL A 3 -28.57 -28.12 -19.33
CA VAL A 3 -27.32 -28.77 -18.93
C VAL A 3 -26.39 -27.67 -18.41
N ILE A 4 -26.11 -27.70 -17.10
CA ILE A 4 -25.08 -26.86 -16.48
C ILE A 4 -23.74 -27.55 -16.72
N THR A 5 -23.00 -27.12 -17.74
CA THR A 5 -21.63 -27.56 -17.97
C THR A 5 -20.66 -26.69 -17.19
N GLY A 6 -19.93 -27.33 -16.26
CA GLY A 6 -18.53 -27.01 -15.97
C GLY A 6 -18.25 -25.72 -15.22
N MET A 7 -18.51 -25.69 -13.91
CA MET A 7 -17.72 -24.86 -13.01
C MET A 7 -16.30 -25.45 -12.94
N HIS A 8 -15.41 -24.96 -13.79
CA HIS A 8 -13.97 -25.08 -13.54
C HIS A 8 -13.68 -24.31 -12.26
N GLY A 9 -13.38 -25.04 -11.18
CA GLY A 9 -12.91 -24.44 -9.94
C GLY A 9 -11.66 -23.61 -10.24
N GLU A 10 -11.75 -22.31 -10.00
CA GLU A 10 -10.56 -21.47 -9.93
C GLU A 10 -9.60 -22.07 -8.89
N PRO A 11 -8.28 -22.10 -9.16
CA PRO A 11 -7.33 -22.52 -8.16
C PRO A 11 -7.49 -21.62 -6.93
N ALA A 12 -7.53 -22.24 -5.75
CA ALA A 12 -7.49 -21.53 -4.48
C ALA A 12 -6.35 -20.50 -4.52
N PRO A 13 -6.55 -19.28 -4.01
CA PRO A 13 -5.48 -18.30 -3.97
C PRO A 13 -4.29 -18.90 -3.23
N PRO A 14 -3.05 -18.64 -3.66
CA PRO A 14 -1.91 -19.02 -2.85
C PRO A 14 -2.13 -18.41 -1.47
N GLU A 15 -2.03 -19.23 -0.42
CA GLU A 15 -1.99 -18.73 0.95
C GLU A 15 -0.96 -17.60 0.96
N ALA A 16 -1.36 -16.43 1.48
CA ALA A 16 -0.45 -15.34 1.66
C ALA A 16 0.63 -15.84 2.62
N ASP A 17 1.75 -16.34 2.09
CA ASP A 17 2.93 -16.61 2.90
C ASP A 17 3.47 -15.24 3.30
N VAL A 18 2.94 -14.74 4.42
CA VAL A 18 3.26 -13.43 5.00
C VAL A 18 4.66 -13.43 5.62
N THR A 19 5.35 -14.58 5.65
CA THR A 19 6.66 -14.70 6.30
C THR A 19 7.79 -14.53 5.27
N LEU A 20 8.30 -13.31 5.14
CA LEU A 20 9.55 -13.08 4.40
C LEU A 20 10.72 -13.75 5.14
N LYS A 21 11.55 -14.49 4.41
CA LYS A 21 12.72 -15.15 5.00
C LYS A 21 13.80 -14.10 5.31
N GLN A 22 14.50 -14.23 6.45
CA GLN A 22 15.60 -13.34 6.85
C GLN A 22 16.63 -12.96 5.76
N PRO A 23 16.97 -13.82 4.77
CA PRO A 23 17.86 -13.46 3.68
C PRO A 23 17.33 -12.34 2.77
N GLU A 24 16.02 -12.23 2.56
CA GLU A 24 15.42 -11.21 1.69
C GLU A 24 15.49 -9.82 2.34
N LEU A 25 15.25 -9.74 3.65
CA LEU A 25 15.44 -8.51 4.44
C LEU A 25 16.88 -8.02 4.35
N ARG A 26 17.87 -8.92 4.49
CA ARG A 26 19.29 -8.56 4.42
C ARG A 26 19.74 -8.13 3.02
N ARG A 27 19.12 -8.67 1.97
CA ARG A 27 19.47 -8.33 0.59
C ARG A 27 19.08 -6.89 0.26
N VAL A 28 17.89 -6.45 0.69
CA VAL A 28 17.38 -5.12 0.37
C VAL A 28 17.84 -4.07 1.38
N PHE A 29 18.04 -4.45 2.65
CA PHE A 29 18.27 -3.49 3.73
C PHE A 29 19.57 -3.77 4.50
N SER A 30 20.70 -3.26 3.98
CA SER A 30 22.00 -3.33 4.65
C SER A 30 22.22 -2.17 5.64
N ARG A 31 21.44 -2.11 6.74
CA ARG A 31 21.45 -1.03 7.77
C ARG A 31 21.04 0.36 7.25
N ALA A 32 20.36 1.14 8.09
CA ALA A 32 19.84 2.48 7.76
C ALA A 32 20.89 3.49 7.23
N ALA A 33 22.18 3.29 7.54
CA ALA A 33 23.28 4.16 7.09
C ALA A 33 23.64 4.01 5.60
N SER A 34 23.04 3.07 4.86
CA SER A 34 23.29 2.86 3.42
C SER A 34 22.12 3.25 2.52
N ILE A 35 21.08 3.89 3.05
CA ILE A 35 19.90 4.29 2.26
C ILE A 35 20.22 5.60 1.55
N PRO A 36 20.14 5.65 0.20
CA PRO A 36 20.42 6.86 -0.57
C PRO A 36 19.57 8.06 -0.13
N LEU A 37 20.11 9.25 -0.36
CA LEU A 37 19.42 10.52 -0.13
C LEU A 37 18.26 10.70 -1.11
N VAL A 38 17.28 11.53 -0.72
CA VAL A 38 16.16 11.91 -1.59
C VAL A 38 16.63 12.42 -2.94
N SER A 39 17.67 13.26 -2.95
CA SER A 39 18.24 13.82 -4.18
C SER A 39 18.95 12.79 -5.05
N GLU A 40 19.50 11.72 -4.47
CA GLU A 40 20.14 10.64 -5.22
C GLU A 40 19.10 9.74 -5.89
N LEU A 41 17.91 9.64 -5.30
CA LEU A 41 16.78 8.88 -5.83
C LEU A 41 15.84 9.74 -6.71
N ALA A 42 16.01 11.06 -6.72
CA ALA A 42 15.14 12.04 -7.37
C ALA A 42 13.64 11.95 -6.99
N ILE A 43 13.32 11.40 -5.81
CA ILE A 43 11.93 11.11 -5.41
C ILE A 43 11.14 12.32 -4.91
N ASN A 44 11.75 13.49 -4.80
CA ASN A 44 11.04 14.75 -4.50
C ASN A 44 10.62 15.53 -5.76
N ASP A 45 10.93 15.03 -6.97
CA ASP A 45 10.51 15.65 -8.22
C ASP A 45 9.10 15.17 -8.62
N ILE A 46 8.22 16.09 -9.00
CA ILE A 46 6.88 15.77 -9.53
C ILE A 46 6.95 15.17 -10.94
N HIS A 47 8.08 15.33 -11.63
CA HIS A 47 8.40 14.74 -12.93
C HIS A 47 9.28 13.49 -12.81
N PHE A 48 9.31 12.86 -11.64
CA PHE A 48 10.08 11.65 -11.37
C PHE A 48 9.85 10.55 -12.43
N ASP A 49 10.95 10.02 -12.98
CA ASP A 49 10.94 8.89 -13.92
C ASP A 49 11.08 7.59 -13.13
N ASP A 50 9.99 6.84 -13.02
CA ASP A 50 9.98 5.60 -12.26
C ASP A 50 10.79 4.48 -12.94
N PHE A 51 11.02 4.53 -14.25
CA PHE A 51 11.87 3.57 -14.95
C PHE A 51 13.34 3.66 -14.55
N SER A 52 13.74 4.75 -13.89
CA SER A 52 15.07 4.90 -13.31
C SER A 52 15.33 3.93 -12.14
N LEU A 53 14.28 3.39 -11.51
CA LEU A 53 14.39 2.48 -10.36
C LEU A 53 13.91 1.06 -10.71
N ASP A 54 14.72 0.08 -10.29
CA ASP A 54 14.28 -1.31 -10.20
C ASP A 54 13.41 -1.56 -8.96
N VAL A 55 12.90 -2.79 -8.81
CA VAL A 55 11.98 -3.15 -7.73
C VAL A 55 12.63 -3.02 -6.34
N ASP A 56 13.90 -3.40 -6.18
CA ASP A 56 14.60 -3.33 -4.90
C ASP A 56 14.90 -1.86 -4.54
N ALA A 57 15.22 -1.04 -5.54
CA ALA A 57 15.42 0.40 -5.41
C ALA A 57 14.11 1.14 -5.06
N MET A 58 12.96 0.73 -5.62
CA MET A 58 11.64 1.28 -5.24
C MET A 58 11.30 1.01 -3.77
N ILE A 59 11.62 -0.17 -3.26
CA ILE A 59 11.44 -0.50 -1.84
C ILE A 59 12.35 0.37 -0.96
N THR A 60 13.60 0.55 -1.37
CA THR A 60 14.56 1.43 -0.69
C THR A 60 14.09 2.88 -0.70
N ALA A 61 13.53 3.36 -1.82
CA ALA A 61 12.96 4.68 -1.95
C ALA A 61 11.72 4.87 -1.08
N ALA A 62 10.80 3.90 -1.04
CA ALA A 62 9.64 3.94 -0.14
C ALA A 62 10.10 4.02 1.32
N LEU A 63 11.09 3.22 1.72
CA LEU A 63 11.70 3.33 3.06
C LEU A 63 12.28 4.72 3.31
N ARG A 64 12.97 5.31 2.33
CA ARG A 64 13.49 6.68 2.43
C ARG A 64 12.37 7.70 2.64
N MET A 65 11.23 7.57 1.98
CA MET A 65 10.08 8.48 2.15
C MET A 65 9.60 8.50 3.61
N PHE A 66 9.44 7.33 4.25
CA PHE A 66 9.05 7.26 5.67
C PHE A 66 10.08 7.91 6.61
N MET A 67 11.37 7.74 6.29
CA MET A 67 12.46 8.34 7.08
C MET A 67 12.50 9.86 6.92
N GLU A 68 12.40 10.36 5.69
CA GLU A 68 12.47 11.79 5.38
C GLU A 68 11.27 12.56 5.93
N LEU A 69 10.07 11.98 5.87
CA LEU A 69 8.87 12.55 6.49
C LEU A 69 8.93 12.54 8.03
N GLY A 70 9.96 11.92 8.63
CA GLY A 70 10.12 11.82 10.09
C GLY A 70 9.18 10.81 10.76
N MET A 71 8.42 10.03 10.00
CA MET A 71 7.41 9.09 10.51
C MET A 71 8.04 8.01 11.39
N VAL A 72 9.21 7.50 10.99
CA VAL A 72 9.94 6.46 11.74
C VAL A 72 10.28 6.95 13.15
N GLN A 73 10.82 8.16 13.28
CA GLN A 73 11.21 8.72 14.57
C GLN A 73 9.98 9.13 15.39
N LYS A 74 9.02 9.83 14.77
CA LYS A 74 7.81 10.35 15.43
C LYS A 74 7.00 9.22 16.08
N PHE A 75 6.75 8.15 15.34
CA PHE A 75 5.89 7.05 15.78
C PHE A 75 6.67 5.83 16.28
N LYS A 76 8.00 5.96 16.42
CA LYS A 76 8.90 4.90 16.90
C LYS A 76 8.70 3.60 16.11
N ILE A 77 8.61 3.71 14.78
CA ILE A 77 8.42 2.55 13.91
C ILE A 77 9.74 1.77 13.90
N ASP A 78 9.67 0.49 14.28
CA ASP A 78 10.84 -0.39 14.23
C ASP A 78 11.30 -0.60 12.77
N TYR A 79 12.61 -0.51 12.54
CA TYR A 79 13.18 -0.56 11.20
C TYR A 79 12.91 -1.89 10.49
N GLU A 80 13.09 -3.02 11.20
CA GLU A 80 12.87 -4.35 10.61
C GLU A 80 11.38 -4.59 10.32
N THR A 81 10.51 -4.09 11.20
CA THR A 81 9.06 -4.12 11.03
C THR A 81 8.62 -3.35 9.80
N LEU A 82 9.15 -2.13 9.59
CA LEU A 82 8.85 -1.34 8.40
C LEU A 82 9.37 -2.00 7.11
N CYS A 83 10.60 -2.52 7.15
CA CYS A 83 11.20 -3.24 6.03
C CYS A 83 10.36 -4.46 5.63
N ARG A 84 9.93 -5.25 6.62
CA ARG A 84 9.09 -6.43 6.42
C ARG A 84 7.72 -6.04 5.87
N TRP A 85 7.10 -5.01 6.45
CA TRP A 85 5.83 -4.49 5.99
C TRP A 85 5.89 -4.04 4.53
N LEU A 86 6.87 -3.23 4.14
CA LEU A 86 7.04 -2.76 2.75
C LEU A 86 7.19 -3.90 1.74
N LEU A 87 8.06 -4.88 2.06
CA LEU A 87 8.27 -6.05 1.21
C LEU A 87 7.00 -6.89 1.07
N THR A 88 6.25 -7.06 2.16
CA THR A 88 4.98 -7.80 2.17
C THR A 88 3.91 -7.06 1.38
N VAL A 89 3.77 -5.74 1.53
CA VAL A 89 2.87 -4.92 0.70
C VAL A 89 3.18 -5.13 -0.78
N ARG A 90 4.44 -4.99 -1.19
CA ARG A 90 4.87 -5.22 -2.57
C ARG A 90 4.56 -6.63 -3.07
N LYS A 91 4.78 -7.67 -2.25
CA LYS A 91 4.46 -9.07 -2.59
C LYS A 91 2.97 -9.29 -2.83
N ASN A 92 2.11 -8.47 -2.22
CA ASN A 92 0.66 -8.57 -2.34
C ASN A 92 0.07 -7.73 -3.49
N TYR A 93 0.90 -7.10 -4.32
CA TYR A 93 0.49 -6.60 -5.63
C TYR A 93 0.64 -7.68 -6.70
N ARG A 94 -0.41 -7.86 -7.52
CA ARG A 94 -0.40 -8.82 -8.64
C ARG A 94 0.33 -8.26 -9.85
N MET A 95 0.82 -9.16 -10.70
CA MET A 95 1.38 -8.80 -12.02
C MET A 95 0.26 -8.53 -13.03
N VAL A 96 -0.42 -7.38 -12.87
CA VAL A 96 -1.39 -6.84 -13.84
C VAL A 96 -0.79 -5.66 -14.59
N LEU A 97 -1.40 -5.29 -15.73
CA LEU A 97 -0.83 -4.28 -16.64
C LEU A 97 -0.58 -2.91 -15.99
N TYR A 98 -1.47 -2.47 -15.09
CA TYR A 98 -1.41 -1.13 -14.51
C TYR A 98 -1.40 -1.11 -12.97
N HIS A 99 -2.48 -1.55 -12.30
CA HIS A 99 -2.63 -1.56 -10.83
C HIS A 99 -1.73 -2.62 -10.14
N ASN A 100 -0.42 -2.46 -10.29
CA ASN A 100 0.64 -3.29 -9.73
C ASN A 100 1.50 -2.43 -8.77
N TRP A 101 2.55 -3.03 -8.19
CA TRP A 101 3.42 -2.34 -7.21
C TRP A 101 3.99 -1.00 -7.72
N ARG A 102 4.34 -0.92 -9.01
CA ARG A 102 4.92 0.29 -9.61
C ARG A 102 3.92 1.45 -9.61
N HIS A 103 2.65 1.18 -9.91
CA HIS A 103 1.57 2.17 -9.79
C HIS A 103 1.43 2.66 -8.35
N ALA A 104 1.31 1.76 -7.37
CA ALA A 104 1.20 2.14 -5.96
C ALA A 104 2.41 2.94 -5.46
N PHE A 105 3.62 2.56 -5.88
CA PHE A 105 4.84 3.30 -5.60
C PHE A 105 4.79 4.72 -6.20
N ASN A 106 4.39 4.88 -7.46
CA ASN A 106 4.31 6.19 -8.10
C ASN A 106 3.28 7.11 -7.43
N VAL A 107 2.12 6.58 -7.01
CA VAL A 107 1.14 7.34 -6.21
C VAL A 107 1.75 7.80 -4.88
N CYS A 108 2.47 6.92 -4.19
CA CYS A 108 3.18 7.25 -2.95
C CYS A 108 4.29 8.29 -3.17
N GLN A 109 5.07 8.17 -4.26
CA GLN A 109 6.14 9.09 -4.60
C GLN A 109 5.60 10.48 -4.91
N LEU A 110 4.53 10.58 -5.70
CA LEU A 110 3.89 11.86 -5.99
C LEU A 110 3.36 12.52 -4.70
N MET A 111 2.71 11.74 -3.84
CA MET A 111 2.25 12.24 -2.54
C MET A 111 3.42 12.73 -1.67
N PHE A 112 4.52 11.99 -1.63
CA PHE A 112 5.75 12.41 -0.95
C PHE A 112 6.32 13.71 -1.53
N ALA A 113 6.37 13.86 -2.85
CA ALA A 113 6.81 15.09 -3.50
C ALA A 113 5.89 16.27 -3.14
N MET A 114 4.57 16.08 -3.12
CA MET A 114 3.61 17.11 -2.70
C MET A 114 3.79 17.51 -1.23
N LEU A 115 3.96 16.53 -0.34
CA LEU A 115 4.21 16.77 1.09
C LEU A 115 5.48 17.61 1.32
N THR A 116 6.56 17.27 0.61
CA THR A 116 7.88 17.86 0.86
C THR A 116 8.19 19.12 0.06
N THR A 117 7.55 19.33 -1.10
CA THR A 117 7.87 20.46 -2.00
C THR A 117 6.72 21.43 -2.22
N ALA A 118 5.47 21.03 -1.95
CA ALA A 118 4.29 21.89 -2.11
C ALA A 118 3.71 22.40 -0.77
N GLY A 119 4.43 22.23 0.35
CA GLY A 119 4.07 22.76 1.66
C GLY A 119 2.96 21.98 2.40
N PHE A 120 2.52 20.83 1.88
CA PHE A 120 1.41 20.08 2.48
C PHE A 120 1.77 19.47 3.85
N GLN A 121 3.05 19.20 4.09
CA GLN A 121 3.53 18.72 5.39
C GLN A 121 3.35 19.77 6.52
N GLU A 122 3.20 21.05 6.21
CA GLU A 122 2.90 22.10 7.21
C GLU A 122 1.41 22.22 7.53
N ILE A 123 0.56 21.64 6.68
CA ILE A 123 -0.91 21.72 6.77
C ILE A 123 -1.47 20.49 7.49
N LEU A 124 -0.93 19.31 7.18
CA LEU A 124 -1.39 18.03 7.71
C LEU A 124 -0.70 17.70 9.03
N THR A 125 -1.44 17.07 9.94
CA THR A 125 -0.89 16.47 11.15
C THR A 125 -0.03 15.25 10.80
N GLU A 126 0.89 14.87 11.70
CA GLU A 126 1.75 13.71 11.44
C GLU A 126 0.95 12.39 11.31
N VAL A 127 -0.20 12.28 11.98
CA VAL A 127 -1.09 11.11 11.87
C VAL A 127 -1.75 11.06 10.49
N GLU A 128 -2.18 12.21 9.95
CA GLU A 128 -2.72 12.31 8.58
C GLU A 128 -1.65 11.98 7.54
N ILE A 129 -0.42 12.48 7.71
CA ILE A 129 0.71 12.18 6.81
C ILE A 129 1.00 10.67 6.80
N LEU A 130 1.07 10.04 7.99
CA LEU A 130 1.30 8.60 8.08
C LEU A 130 0.16 7.81 7.43
N ALA A 131 -1.09 8.17 7.71
CA ALA A 131 -2.26 7.50 7.15
C ALA A 131 -2.29 7.58 5.62
N VAL A 132 -2.01 8.76 5.06
CA VAL A 132 -2.03 9.00 3.62
C VAL A 132 -0.91 8.25 2.90
N ILE A 133 0.34 8.30 3.39
CA ILE A 133 1.44 7.57 2.76
C ILE A 133 1.25 6.05 2.82
N VAL A 134 0.74 5.53 3.94
CA VAL A 134 0.37 4.11 4.04
C VAL A 134 -0.79 3.79 3.09
N GLY A 135 -1.79 4.67 2.99
CA GLY A 135 -2.90 4.58 2.05
C GLY A 135 -2.43 4.48 0.61
N CYS A 136 -1.53 5.36 0.16
CA CYS A 136 -0.97 5.33 -1.19
C CYS A 136 -0.34 3.97 -1.53
N LEU A 137 0.43 3.39 -0.62
CA LEU A 137 1.05 2.08 -0.84
C LEU A 137 0.07 0.91 -0.79
N CYS A 138 -1.09 1.07 -0.16
CA CYS A 138 -2.06 -0.01 0.07
C CYS A 138 -3.32 0.05 -0.81
N HIS A 139 -3.56 1.16 -1.50
CA HIS A 139 -4.87 1.45 -2.10
C HIS A 139 -5.33 0.47 -3.18
N ASP A 140 -4.42 -0.31 -3.78
CA ASP A 140 -4.71 -1.27 -4.85
C ASP A 140 -4.23 -2.70 -4.52
N LEU A 141 -4.07 -3.03 -3.24
CA LEU A 141 -3.60 -4.35 -2.80
C LEU A 141 -4.44 -5.50 -3.37
N ASP A 142 -3.80 -6.52 -3.92
CA ASP A 142 -4.45 -7.68 -4.56
C ASP A 142 -5.37 -7.33 -5.76
N HIS A 143 -5.21 -6.15 -6.38
CA HIS A 143 -6.01 -5.76 -7.55
C HIS A 143 -5.85 -6.76 -8.72
N ARG A 144 -6.98 -7.18 -9.32
CA ARG A 144 -7.04 -8.28 -10.31
C ARG A 144 -7.12 -7.85 -11.78
N GLY A 145 -7.04 -6.56 -12.04
CA GLY A 145 -7.05 -6.00 -13.41
C GLY A 145 -8.46 -5.78 -13.97
N THR A 146 -9.47 -5.77 -13.11
CA THR A 146 -10.89 -5.56 -13.43
C THR A 146 -11.46 -4.47 -12.52
N ASN A 147 -12.50 -3.76 -12.93
CA ASN A 147 -13.12 -2.68 -12.15
C ASN A 147 -14.35 -3.12 -11.35
N ASN A 148 -14.87 -2.24 -10.49
CA ASN A 148 -16.08 -2.47 -9.67
C ASN A 148 -17.31 -2.88 -10.51
N ALA A 149 -17.49 -2.30 -11.71
CA ALA A 149 -18.59 -2.67 -12.61
C ALA A 149 -18.51 -4.13 -13.09
N PHE A 150 -17.29 -4.63 -13.35
CA PHE A 150 -17.07 -6.04 -13.67
C PHE A 150 -17.37 -6.94 -12.47
N GLN A 151 -16.92 -6.57 -11.26
CA GLN A 151 -17.18 -7.34 -10.03
C GLN A 151 -18.68 -7.52 -9.79
N ALA A 152 -19.46 -6.43 -9.89
CA ALA A 152 -20.91 -6.45 -9.74
C ALA A 152 -21.60 -7.31 -10.82
N LYS A 153 -21.25 -7.12 -12.10
CA LYS A 153 -21.89 -7.85 -13.22
C LYS A 153 -21.58 -9.34 -13.24
N SER A 154 -20.39 -9.72 -12.80
CA SER A 154 -19.97 -11.14 -12.75
C SER A 154 -20.47 -11.86 -11.50
N GLY A 155 -21.02 -11.14 -10.51
CA GLY A 155 -21.41 -11.71 -9.22
C GLY A 155 -20.22 -12.31 -8.48
N SER A 156 -19.05 -11.68 -8.57
CA SER A 156 -17.79 -12.19 -8.04
C SER A 156 -17.86 -12.42 -6.52
N ALA A 157 -16.95 -13.24 -5.99
CA ALA A 157 -16.84 -13.47 -4.54
C ALA A 157 -16.61 -12.15 -3.77
N LEU A 158 -15.85 -11.20 -4.33
CA LEU A 158 -15.64 -9.89 -3.72
C LEU A 158 -16.93 -9.07 -3.69
N ALA A 159 -17.71 -9.06 -4.77
CA ALA A 159 -18.99 -8.36 -4.80
C ALA A 159 -20.02 -8.98 -3.83
N GLN A 160 -19.97 -10.29 -3.60
CA GLN A 160 -20.81 -10.95 -2.60
C GLN A 160 -20.38 -10.60 -1.16
N LEU A 161 -19.08 -10.46 -0.92
CA LEU A 161 -18.53 -10.17 0.41
C LEU A 161 -18.70 -8.70 0.82
N TYR A 162 -18.38 -7.77 -0.09
CA TYR A 162 -18.36 -6.33 0.18
C TYR A 162 -19.57 -5.57 -0.36
N GLY A 163 -20.46 -6.23 -1.10
CA GLY A 163 -21.51 -5.57 -1.86
C GLY A 163 -20.97 -4.94 -3.15
N THR A 164 -21.77 -4.09 -3.78
CA THR A 164 -21.51 -3.55 -5.13
C THR A 164 -21.04 -2.09 -5.15
N SER A 165 -20.85 -1.47 -3.99
CA SER A 165 -20.32 -0.10 -3.85
C SER A 165 -18.91 -0.17 -3.31
N ALA A 166 -17.95 0.49 -3.98
CA ALA A 166 -16.54 0.49 -3.57
C ALA A 166 -15.97 -0.92 -3.25
N THR A 167 -16.38 -1.93 -4.03
CA THR A 167 -16.10 -3.35 -3.75
C THR A 167 -14.60 -3.63 -3.65
N LEU A 168 -13.83 -3.09 -4.60
CA LEU A 168 -12.38 -3.26 -4.67
C LEU A 168 -11.69 -2.47 -3.56
N GLU A 169 -12.11 -1.24 -3.30
CA GLU A 169 -11.49 -0.38 -2.28
C GLU A 169 -11.71 -0.95 -0.87
N HIS A 170 -12.87 -1.55 -0.61
CA HIS A 170 -13.11 -2.33 0.60
C HIS A 170 -12.21 -3.57 0.69
N HIS A 171 -11.95 -4.26 -0.41
CA HIS A 171 -11.00 -5.37 -0.48
C HIS A 171 -9.58 -4.89 -0.15
N HIS A 172 -9.11 -3.82 -0.80
CA HIS A 172 -7.78 -3.24 -0.60
C HIS A 172 -7.54 -2.83 0.85
N PHE A 173 -8.51 -2.14 1.48
CA PHE A 173 -8.41 -1.76 2.89
C PHE A 173 -8.34 -2.97 3.82
N ASN A 174 -9.20 -3.97 3.64
CA ASN A 174 -9.16 -5.17 4.48
C ASN A 174 -7.87 -5.97 4.29
N HIS A 175 -7.33 -6.01 3.07
CA HIS A 175 -6.04 -6.63 2.78
C HIS A 175 -4.88 -5.90 3.48
N ALA A 176 -4.94 -4.57 3.53
CA ALA A 176 -3.98 -3.75 4.29
C ALA A 176 -4.04 -4.06 5.80
N VAL A 177 -5.26 -4.15 6.37
CA VAL A 177 -5.48 -4.52 7.78
C VAL A 177 -4.90 -5.91 8.08
N MET A 178 -5.13 -6.89 7.19
CA MET A 178 -4.58 -8.24 7.35
C MET A 178 -3.04 -8.23 7.43
N ILE A 179 -2.38 -7.46 6.56
CA ILE A 179 -0.92 -7.31 6.58
C ILE A 179 -0.48 -6.65 7.89
N LEU A 180 -1.11 -5.55 8.32
CA LEU A 180 -0.77 -4.84 9.55
C LEU A 180 -0.96 -5.67 10.82
N GLN A 181 -1.93 -6.59 10.82
CA GLN A 181 -2.19 -7.50 11.94
C GLN A 181 -1.28 -8.74 11.96
N SER A 182 -0.49 -8.95 10.91
CA SER A 182 0.44 -10.07 10.83
C SER A 182 1.65 -9.87 11.73
N GLU A 183 2.20 -10.96 12.28
CA GLU A 183 3.28 -10.91 13.26
C GLU A 183 4.51 -10.14 12.73
N GLY A 184 4.93 -9.11 13.47
CA GLY A 184 6.06 -8.24 13.13
C GLY A 184 5.90 -7.42 11.84
N HIS A 185 4.66 -7.14 11.44
CA HIS A 185 4.32 -6.20 10.34
C HIS A 185 3.61 -4.93 10.84
N ASN A 186 3.25 -4.89 12.13
CA ASN A 186 2.49 -3.77 12.69
C ASN A 186 3.37 -2.52 12.88
N ILE A 187 3.45 -1.69 11.83
CA ILE A 187 4.14 -0.40 11.86
C ILE A 187 3.45 0.65 12.76
N PHE A 188 2.27 0.33 13.32
CA PHE A 188 1.49 1.18 14.22
C PHE A 188 1.55 0.72 15.69
N ALA A 189 2.40 -0.26 16.00
CA ALA A 189 2.43 -0.91 17.33
C ALA A 189 2.68 0.05 18.51
N ASN A 190 3.33 1.20 18.26
CA ASN A 190 3.68 2.18 19.28
C ASN A 190 2.73 3.39 19.35
N LEU A 191 1.66 3.40 18.56
CA LEU A 191 0.63 4.44 18.65
C LEU A 191 -0.19 4.30 19.94
N SER A 192 -0.65 5.41 20.49
CA SER A 192 -1.72 5.38 21.49
C SER A 192 -3.03 4.84 20.89
N SER A 193 -3.94 4.36 21.73
CA SER A 193 -5.24 3.86 21.26
C SER A 193 -6.03 4.90 20.47
N LYS A 194 -5.89 6.18 20.82
CA LYS A 194 -6.54 7.28 20.09
C LYS A 194 -5.88 7.47 18.72
N GLU A 195 -4.56 7.60 18.66
CA GLU A 195 -3.84 7.76 17.38
C GLU A 195 -4.08 6.58 16.45
N TYR A 196 -4.08 5.35 16.98
CA TYR A 196 -4.39 4.16 16.19
C TYR A 196 -5.81 4.20 15.62
N SER A 197 -6.81 4.56 16.44
CA SER A 197 -8.19 4.67 15.98
C SER A 197 -8.35 5.74 14.90
N ASP A 198 -7.78 6.93 15.13
CA ASP A 198 -7.84 8.05 14.19
C ASP A 198 -7.12 7.68 12.88
N LEU A 199 -5.94 7.07 12.97
CA LEU A 199 -5.17 6.63 11.81
C LEU A 199 -5.92 5.57 11.00
N MET A 200 -6.51 4.57 11.65
CA MET A 200 -7.24 3.50 10.95
C MET A 200 -8.48 4.04 10.23
N GLN A 201 -9.14 5.05 10.80
CA GLN A 201 -10.24 5.74 10.14
C GLN A 201 -9.75 6.52 8.92
N LEU A 202 -8.67 7.30 9.05
CA LEU A 202 -8.08 8.05 7.95
C LEU A 202 -7.60 7.12 6.84
N LEU A 203 -6.89 6.04 7.17
CA LEU A 203 -6.43 5.04 6.21
C LEU A 203 -7.60 4.44 5.41
N LYS A 204 -8.69 4.09 6.10
CA LYS A 204 -9.91 3.60 5.42
C LYS A 204 -10.48 4.64 4.47
N GLN A 205 -10.59 5.89 4.92
CA GLN A 205 -11.12 6.98 4.11
C GLN A 205 -10.22 7.25 2.89
N SER A 206 -8.90 7.27 3.06
CA SER A 206 -7.95 7.48 1.96
C SER A 206 -8.04 6.40 0.88
N ILE A 207 -8.21 5.14 1.27
CA ILE A 207 -8.36 4.03 0.30
C ILE A 207 -9.75 4.07 -0.34
N LEU A 208 -10.84 4.26 0.42
CA LEU A 208 -12.17 4.32 -0.17
C LEU A 208 -12.33 5.51 -1.13
N ALA A 209 -11.66 6.63 -0.86
CA ALA A 209 -11.68 7.81 -1.72
C ALA A 209 -11.03 7.60 -3.10
N THR A 210 -10.34 6.48 -3.35
CA THR A 210 -9.84 6.14 -4.68
C THR A 210 -10.89 5.50 -5.59
N ASP A 211 -12.07 5.16 -5.08
CA ASP A 211 -13.21 4.82 -5.94
C ASP A 211 -13.64 6.08 -6.71
N LEU A 212 -13.35 6.09 -8.01
CA LEU A 212 -13.66 7.22 -8.88
C LEU A 212 -15.15 7.56 -8.89
N THR A 213 -16.06 6.63 -8.57
CA THR A 213 -17.49 6.98 -8.50
C THR A 213 -17.79 7.95 -7.37
N LEU A 214 -17.09 7.84 -6.23
CA LEU A 214 -17.24 8.75 -5.10
C LEU A 214 -16.65 10.13 -5.38
N TYR A 215 -15.67 10.22 -6.28
CA TYR A 215 -15.06 11.50 -6.68
C TYR A 215 -16.01 12.38 -7.51
N PHE A 216 -16.93 11.76 -8.26
CA PHE A 216 -17.88 12.47 -9.13
C PHE A 216 -19.26 12.71 -8.48
N GLU A 217 -19.42 12.36 -7.19
CA GLU A 217 -20.59 12.66 -6.36
C GLU A 217 -20.44 13.99 -5.60
#